data_AF-A0A858RHA3-F1
#
_entry.id   AF-A0A858RHA3-F1
#
_cell.length_a   1.000
_cell.length_b   1.000
_cell.length_c   1.000
_cell.angle_alpha   90.00
_cell.angle_beta   90.00
_cell.angle_gamma   90.00
#
_symmetry.space_group_name_H-M   'P 1'
#
loop_
_entity.id
_entity.type
_entity.pdbx_description
1 polymer ?
#
loop_
_entity_poly.entity_id
_entity_poly.type
_entity_poly.pdbx_seq_one_letter_code
_entity_poly.pdbx_strand_id
1 'polypeptide(L)'
;MSRSRDRIEAPTRGEMLEEMARLSMTAEDRAWLKRSLLDDWRSEDPLGFLEALDDQPWPGRDHHMDELFAELARRDPESLIRYARRTGNSDAWNQLAESGDPRQIMALLLNDPAVPKRVMGHVVSTAMAKDPDFYRGLTFLSNSVHWKDAFAGAASALLSRERVSEYSAWLHDLGESVPAKEAGEAFASLHDDYPGRTEKIADLPDAVRLPAAQFMVAGLRENASDSEMMKVLETLNREDWWGWKEGDSEWEAALERAIGTDFLGMRPIIGRDLVLTVEMQVAGDPDGQPKMSWAEWALRFPDEGAGRLLRDLGARRWVFDLGNNWESEIPKLPDAALRDTAYAEQALFTMDGGENEDAWGAILDKIEDESFRESARARIEGERKRWAKEE
;
A
#
# COMPACT_ATOMS: atom_id res chain seq x y z
N MET A 1 4.19 65.21 48.23
CA MET A 1 4.60 64.90 46.84
C MET A 1 5.27 63.54 46.85
N SER A 2 4.48 62.48 46.60
CA SER A 2 4.99 61.11 46.53
C SER A 2 5.56 60.89 45.13
N ARG A 3 6.88 60.70 45.01
CA ARG A 3 7.49 60.28 43.75
C ARG A 3 7.13 58.81 43.55
N SER A 4 6.31 58.50 42.54
CA SER A 4 6.23 57.14 42.04
C SER A 4 7.66 56.75 41.63
N ARG A 5 8.21 55.73 42.29
CA ARG A 5 9.31 55.00 41.69
C ARG A 5 8.68 54.33 40.48
N ASP A 6 8.97 54.85 39.31
CA ASP A 6 8.72 54.17 38.05
C ASP A 6 9.29 52.75 38.23
N ARG A 7 8.41 51.75 38.19
CA ARG A 7 8.85 50.37 38.09
C ARG A 7 9.55 50.31 36.74
N ILE A 8 10.88 50.33 36.75
CA ILE A 8 11.66 49.97 35.59
C ILE A 8 11.30 48.51 35.34
N GLU A 9 10.46 48.26 34.34
CA GLU A 9 10.17 46.92 33.88
C GLU A 9 11.51 46.30 33.46
N ALA A 10 11.76 45.08 33.93
CA ALA A 10 12.96 44.37 33.52
C ALA A 10 12.92 44.22 31.99
N PRO A 11 14.03 44.46 31.28
CA PRO A 11 14.05 44.30 29.83
C PRO A 11 13.65 42.88 29.47
N THR A 12 12.80 42.77 28.45
CA THR A 12 12.45 41.50 27.83
C THR A 12 13.71 40.84 27.27
N ARG A 13 13.67 39.52 27.09
CA ARG A 13 14.84 38.78 26.57
C ARG A 13 15.23 39.21 25.15
N GLY A 14 14.26 39.62 24.33
CA GLY A 14 14.52 40.27 23.04
C GLY A 14 15.30 41.58 23.19
N GLU A 15 14.89 42.44 24.14
CA GLU A 15 15.61 43.68 24.45
C GLU A 15 17.01 43.42 25.03
N MET A 16 17.19 42.36 25.82
CA MET A 16 18.51 41.93 26.30
C MET A 16 19.42 41.51 25.13
N LEU A 17 18.90 40.76 24.15
CA LEU A 17 19.65 40.36 22.96
C LEU A 17 20.01 41.55 22.06
N GLU A 18 19.10 42.51 21.90
CA GLU A 18 19.37 43.76 21.18
C GLU A 18 20.44 44.60 21.87
N GLU A 19 20.36 44.72 23.20
CA GLU A 19 21.33 45.50 23.97
C GLU A 19 22.71 44.86 23.95
N MET A 20 22.78 43.53 24.02
CA MET A 20 24.02 42.77 23.82
C MET A 20 24.69 43.04 22.47
N ALA A 21 23.90 43.23 21.41
CA ALA A 21 24.42 43.56 20.09
C ALA A 21 25.08 44.95 20.05
N ARG A 22 24.64 45.87 20.93
CA ARG A 22 25.14 47.24 21.05
C ARG A 22 26.35 47.39 21.99
N LEU A 23 26.51 46.48 22.95
CA LEU A 23 27.61 46.51 23.91
C LEU A 23 28.96 46.18 23.26
N SER A 24 29.99 46.92 23.65
CA SER A 24 31.37 46.72 23.19
C SER A 24 31.99 45.53 23.94
N MET A 25 32.08 44.38 23.27
CA MET A 25 32.59 43.12 23.82
C MET A 25 33.27 42.30 22.72
N THR A 26 34.09 41.32 23.11
CA THR A 26 34.71 40.41 22.14
C THR A 26 33.65 39.50 21.49
N ALA A 27 33.93 38.97 20.30
CA ALA A 27 33.02 38.04 19.63
C ALA A 27 32.77 36.76 20.44
N GLU A 28 33.78 36.31 21.19
CA GLU A 28 33.72 35.12 22.04
C GLU A 28 32.84 35.35 23.27
N ASP A 29 33.04 36.47 23.99
CA ASP A 29 32.20 36.84 25.14
C ASP A 29 30.75 37.05 24.74
N ARG A 30 30.52 37.66 23.56
CA ARG A 30 29.17 37.84 23.02
C ARG A 30 28.49 36.51 22.72
N ALA A 31 29.23 35.57 22.13
CA ALA A 31 28.70 34.25 21.83
C ALA A 31 28.40 33.47 23.12
N TRP A 32 29.26 33.56 24.14
CA TRP A 32 29.06 32.90 25.43
C TRP A 32 27.86 33.48 26.18
N LEU A 33 27.75 34.81 26.31
CA LEU A 33 26.64 35.46 27.00
C LEU A 33 25.31 35.18 26.27
N LYS A 34 25.34 35.13 24.94
CA LYS A 34 24.16 34.81 24.13
C LYS A 34 23.72 33.37 24.37
N ARG A 35 24.66 32.42 24.42
CA ARG A 35 24.36 31.01 24.78
C ARG A 35 23.74 30.92 26.16
N SER A 36 24.34 31.55 27.17
CA SER A 36 23.83 31.49 28.55
C SER A 36 22.40 32.02 28.66
N LEU A 37 22.11 33.18 28.04
CA LEU A 37 20.75 33.74 28.05
C LEU A 37 19.74 32.90 27.29
N LEU A 38 20.17 32.26 26.20
CA LEU A 38 19.33 31.36 25.42
C LEU A 38 19.06 30.05 26.18
N ASP A 39 20.04 29.50 26.89
CA ASP A 39 19.86 28.30 27.72
C ASP A 39 18.93 28.57 28.91
N ASP A 40 19.09 29.72 29.57
CA ASP A 40 18.18 30.16 30.65
C ASP A 40 16.75 30.37 30.11
N TRP A 41 16.61 30.98 28.94
CA TRP A 41 15.30 31.15 28.30
C TRP A 41 14.67 29.82 27.96
N ARG A 42 15.41 28.95 27.26
CA ARG A 42 14.97 27.60 26.91
C ARG A 42 14.41 26.86 28.12
N SER A 43 15.05 26.96 29.28
CA SER A 43 14.61 26.26 30.48
C SER A 43 13.35 26.85 31.13
N GLU A 44 13.17 28.17 31.07
CA GLU A 44 12.06 28.87 31.75
C GLU A 44 10.81 29.03 30.88
N ASP A 45 10.99 29.33 29.59
CA ASP A 45 9.93 29.50 28.59
C ASP A 45 10.34 28.86 27.25
N PRO A 46 10.28 27.52 27.17
CA PRO A 46 10.57 26.75 25.96
C PRO A 46 9.86 27.23 24.70
N LEU A 47 8.58 27.62 24.82
CA LEU A 47 7.76 28.00 23.68
C LEU A 47 8.12 29.38 23.17
N GLY A 48 8.22 30.38 24.04
CA GLY A 48 8.65 31.72 23.63
C GLY A 48 10.07 31.72 23.07
N PHE A 49 10.94 30.83 23.54
CA PHE A 49 12.25 30.59 22.95
C PHE A 49 12.16 30.08 21.49
N LEU A 50 11.29 29.10 21.21
CA LEU A 50 11.08 28.60 19.84
C LEU A 50 10.57 29.69 18.91
N GLU A 51 9.61 30.50 19.36
CA GLU A 51 9.04 31.60 18.58
C GLU A 51 10.10 32.65 18.25
N ALA A 52 10.94 33.02 19.22
CA ALA A 52 12.03 33.96 19.00
C ALA A 52 13.08 33.45 17.99
N LEU A 53 13.34 32.14 17.97
CA LEU A 53 14.26 31.52 17.00
C LEU A 53 13.70 31.46 15.58
N ASP A 54 12.38 31.40 15.41
CA ASP A 54 11.75 31.48 14.10
C ASP A 54 11.89 32.88 13.50
N ASP A 55 11.76 33.91 14.33
CA ASP A 55 11.91 35.31 13.91
C ASP A 55 13.38 35.71 13.66
N GLN A 56 14.33 35.12 14.41
CA GLN A 56 15.77 35.37 14.25
C GLN A 56 16.59 34.08 14.28
N PRO A 57 16.76 33.41 13.12
CA PRO A 57 17.56 32.19 13.00
C PRO A 57 19.02 32.42 13.41
N TRP A 58 19.59 31.49 14.18
CA TRP A 58 20.96 31.60 14.69
C TRP A 58 21.81 30.37 14.32
N PRO A 59 23.08 30.52 13.88
CA PRO A 59 23.95 29.39 13.58
C PRO A 59 24.22 28.54 14.83
N GLY A 60 23.95 27.22 14.74
CA GLY A 60 24.05 26.28 15.87
C GLY A 60 22.70 25.94 16.54
N ARG A 61 21.59 26.46 16.02
CA ARG A 61 20.20 26.16 16.42
C ARG A 61 19.92 24.66 16.51
N ASP A 62 20.45 23.88 15.57
CA ASP A 62 19.96 22.52 15.30
C ASP A 62 20.26 21.50 16.40
N HIS A 63 21.27 21.72 17.25
CA HIS A 63 21.71 20.70 18.22
C HIS A 63 20.82 20.56 19.47
N HIS A 64 19.81 21.43 19.64
CA HIS A 64 19.00 21.48 20.87
C HIS A 64 17.49 21.55 20.64
N MET A 65 17.05 21.59 19.37
CA MET A 65 15.63 21.73 19.04
C MET A 65 14.85 20.45 19.36
N ASP A 66 15.40 19.29 19.06
CA ASP A 66 14.72 18.00 19.30
C ASP A 66 14.46 17.76 20.78
N GLU A 67 15.44 18.02 21.64
CA GLU A 67 15.28 17.91 23.10
C GLU A 67 14.23 18.87 23.64
N LEU A 68 14.17 20.09 23.08
CA LEU A 68 13.19 21.09 23.48
C LEU A 68 11.77 20.71 23.06
N PHE A 69 11.61 20.25 21.82
CA PHE A 69 10.34 19.70 21.34
C PHE A 69 9.93 18.46 22.15
N ALA A 70 10.87 17.59 22.49
CA ALA A 70 10.63 16.42 23.32
C ALA A 70 10.18 16.80 24.75
N GLU A 71 10.79 17.85 25.34
CA GLU A 71 10.37 18.38 26.64
C GLU A 71 8.96 18.96 26.56
N LEU A 72 8.69 19.79 25.56
CA LEU A 72 7.37 20.39 25.34
C LEU A 72 6.29 19.34 25.08
N ALA A 73 6.60 18.30 24.29
CA ALA A 73 5.68 17.19 24.04
C ALA A 73 5.25 16.48 25.34
N ARG A 74 6.12 16.43 26.35
CA ARG A 74 5.83 15.81 27.65
C ARG A 74 5.11 16.76 28.62
N ARG A 75 5.48 18.05 28.62
CA ARG A 75 5.03 19.02 29.63
C ARG A 75 3.81 19.83 29.19
N ASP A 76 3.78 20.24 27.92
CA ASP A 76 2.75 21.11 27.35
C ASP A 76 2.49 20.77 25.85
N PRO A 77 1.90 19.60 25.57
CA PRO A 77 1.67 19.15 24.21
C PRO A 77 0.69 20.03 23.42
N GLU A 78 -0.27 20.69 24.09
CA GLU A 78 -1.25 21.55 23.43
C GLU A 78 -0.58 22.79 22.82
N SER A 79 0.34 23.41 23.56
CA SER A 79 1.14 24.52 23.02
C SER A 79 2.04 24.09 21.87
N LEU A 80 2.66 22.90 21.97
CA LEU A 80 3.49 22.37 20.90
C LEU A 80 2.68 22.04 19.64
N ILE A 81 1.45 21.52 19.78
CA ILE A 81 0.52 21.32 18.66
C ILE A 81 0.19 22.67 18.00
N ARG A 82 -0.15 23.70 18.78
CA ARG A 82 -0.42 25.04 18.25
C ARG A 82 0.77 25.61 17.49
N TYR A 83 1.97 25.44 18.04
CA TYR A 83 3.22 25.83 17.38
C TYR A 83 3.40 25.08 16.05
N ALA A 84 3.37 23.74 16.08
CA ALA A 84 3.57 22.89 14.91
C ALA A 84 2.56 23.17 13.78
N ARG A 85 1.30 23.49 14.14
CA ARG A 85 0.27 23.91 13.19
C ARG A 85 0.57 25.26 12.53
N ARG A 86 0.98 26.25 13.33
CA ARG A 86 1.26 27.60 12.83
C ARG A 86 2.48 27.61 11.92
N THR A 87 3.52 26.87 12.27
CA THR A 87 4.82 26.89 11.56
C THR A 87 4.97 25.81 10.51
N GLY A 88 4.15 24.75 10.57
CA GLY A 88 4.31 23.56 9.73
C GLY A 88 5.55 22.72 10.09
N ASN A 89 6.11 22.89 11.29
CA ASN A 89 7.34 22.23 11.71
C ASN A 89 7.12 20.71 11.91
N SER A 90 7.75 19.90 11.06
CA SER A 90 7.65 18.43 11.10
C SER A 90 8.29 17.81 12.34
N ASP A 91 9.35 18.40 12.86
CA ASP A 91 10.11 17.86 13.98
C ASP A 91 9.30 18.00 15.28
N ALA A 92 8.59 19.11 15.44
CA ALA A 92 7.61 19.29 16.50
C ALA A 92 6.50 18.22 16.45
N TRP A 93 5.97 17.91 15.25
CA TRP A 93 5.00 16.84 15.06
C TRP A 93 5.55 15.44 15.37
N ASN A 94 6.79 15.17 14.97
CA ASN A 94 7.45 13.89 15.26
C ASN A 94 7.69 13.74 16.77
N GLN A 95 8.18 14.78 17.45
CA GLN A 95 8.42 14.73 18.90
C GLN A 95 7.13 14.62 19.73
N LEU A 96 6.00 15.18 19.26
CA LEU A 96 4.70 14.90 19.86
C LEU A 96 4.37 13.39 19.84
N ALA A 97 4.71 12.71 18.75
CA ALA A 97 4.42 11.28 18.58
C ALA A 97 5.43 10.37 19.30
N GLU A 98 6.69 10.77 19.41
CA GLU A 98 7.75 9.99 20.06
C GLU A 98 7.79 10.18 21.59
N SER A 99 7.74 11.44 22.03
CA SER A 99 8.01 11.83 23.41
C SER A 99 6.75 12.11 24.23
N GLY A 100 5.62 12.43 23.59
CA GLY A 100 4.36 12.73 24.27
C GLY A 100 3.70 11.50 24.93
N ASP A 101 2.75 11.75 25.83
CA ASP A 101 1.81 10.70 26.28
C ASP A 101 0.82 10.41 25.15
N PRO A 102 0.85 9.20 24.54
CA PRO A 102 0.01 8.90 23.38
C PRO A 102 -1.48 9.08 23.65
N ARG A 103 -1.97 8.80 24.86
CA ARG A 103 -3.40 8.96 25.17
C ARG A 103 -3.81 10.43 25.18
N GLN A 104 -2.95 11.27 25.76
CA GLN A 104 -3.17 12.72 25.79
C GLN A 104 -3.08 13.32 24.39
N ILE A 105 -2.07 12.94 23.61
CA ILE A 105 -1.90 13.42 22.23
C ILE A 105 -3.11 13.02 21.38
N MET A 106 -3.53 11.75 21.42
CA MET A 106 -4.69 11.29 20.64
C MET A 106 -5.98 12.01 21.02
N ALA A 107 -6.19 12.30 22.31
CA ALA A 107 -7.35 13.05 22.77
C ALA A 107 -7.34 14.50 22.23
N LEU A 108 -6.17 15.15 22.19
CA LEU A 108 -6.01 16.49 21.64
C LEU A 108 -6.21 16.53 20.12
N LEU A 109 -5.85 15.45 19.42
CA LEU A 109 -5.88 15.36 17.96
C LEU A 109 -7.16 14.72 17.39
N LEU A 110 -8.06 14.22 18.24
CA LEU A 110 -9.20 13.35 17.90
C LEU A 110 -10.08 13.86 16.74
N ASN A 111 -10.16 15.18 16.56
CA ASN A 111 -10.97 15.84 15.54
C ASN A 111 -10.23 16.98 14.83
N ASP A 112 -8.90 16.95 14.80
CA ASP A 112 -8.12 18.01 14.17
C ASP A 112 -7.73 17.63 12.73
N PRO A 113 -8.47 18.09 11.70
CA PRO A 113 -8.19 17.71 10.31
C PRO A 113 -6.85 18.27 9.81
N ALA A 114 -6.20 19.19 10.54
CA ALA A 114 -4.91 19.75 10.18
C ALA A 114 -3.72 18.84 10.57
N VAL A 115 -3.98 17.71 11.25
CA VAL A 115 -2.93 16.76 11.62
C VAL A 115 -2.35 16.10 10.37
N PRO A 116 -1.02 16.12 10.18
CA PRO A 116 -0.40 15.40 9.08
C PRO A 116 -0.68 13.90 9.16
N LYS A 117 -1.03 13.27 8.03
CA LYS A 117 -1.47 11.86 7.94
C LYS A 117 -0.60 10.85 8.70
N ARG A 118 0.72 11.07 8.75
CA ARG A 118 1.67 10.14 9.38
C ARG A 118 1.72 10.24 10.91
N VAL A 119 1.29 11.36 11.50
CA VAL A 119 1.45 11.62 12.93
C VAL A 119 0.60 10.67 13.76
N MET A 120 -0.68 10.48 13.41
CA MET A 120 -1.55 9.61 14.19
C MET A 120 -1.07 8.15 14.18
N GLY A 121 -0.67 7.63 13.01
CA GLY A 121 -0.11 6.28 12.92
C GLY A 121 1.17 6.12 13.76
N HIS A 122 2.03 7.14 13.79
CA HIS A 122 3.24 7.14 14.62
C HIS A 122 2.91 7.16 16.12
N VAL A 123 1.98 8.01 16.56
CA VAL A 123 1.52 8.06 17.97
C VAL A 123 1.03 6.68 18.41
N VAL A 124 0.23 6.01 17.58
CA VAL A 124 -0.28 4.67 17.88
C VAL A 124 0.84 3.62 17.93
N SER A 125 1.78 3.64 16.99
CA SER A 125 2.94 2.73 16.99
C SER A 125 3.78 2.88 18.26
N THR A 126 4.08 4.13 18.66
CA THR A 126 4.78 4.44 19.92
C THR A 126 3.99 4.01 21.15
N ALA A 127 2.66 4.19 21.14
CA ALA A 127 1.79 3.70 22.20
C ALA A 127 1.88 2.17 22.34
N MET A 128 1.87 1.46 21.22
CA MET A 128 1.97 0.00 21.18
C MET A 128 3.34 -0.53 21.60
N ALA A 129 4.41 0.27 21.48
CA ALA A 129 5.71 -0.05 22.07
C ALA A 129 5.70 -0.05 23.61
N LYS A 130 4.84 0.76 24.23
CA LYS A 130 4.69 0.84 25.69
C LYS A 130 3.60 -0.10 26.22
N ASP A 131 2.50 -0.23 25.48
CA ASP A 131 1.32 -1.03 25.81
C ASP A 131 0.91 -1.87 24.59
N PRO A 132 1.35 -3.15 24.49
CA PRO A 132 1.09 -3.99 23.33
C PRO A 132 -0.40 -4.21 23.02
N ASP A 133 -1.31 -3.97 23.97
CA ASP A 133 -2.75 -4.17 23.80
C ASP A 133 -3.50 -2.85 23.54
N PHE A 134 -2.78 -1.74 23.38
CA PHE A 134 -3.34 -0.41 23.13
C PHE A 134 -4.34 -0.36 21.97
N TYR A 135 -4.12 -1.17 20.93
CA TYR A 135 -4.96 -1.25 19.73
C TYR A 135 -6.43 -1.59 20.03
N ARG A 136 -6.71 -2.33 21.11
CA ARG A 136 -8.08 -2.71 21.52
C ARG A 136 -8.93 -1.49 21.86
N GLY A 137 -8.28 -0.42 22.32
CA GLY A 137 -8.95 0.84 22.62
C GLY A 137 -9.27 1.67 21.38
N LEU A 138 -8.71 1.40 20.20
CA LEU A 138 -8.81 2.33 19.06
C LEU A 138 -10.21 2.42 18.43
N THR A 139 -11.15 1.56 18.81
CA THR A 139 -12.52 1.55 18.27
C THR A 139 -13.27 2.87 18.49
N PHE A 140 -12.91 3.67 19.51
CA PHE A 140 -13.50 5.00 19.69
C PHE A 140 -13.15 5.98 18.55
N LEU A 141 -12.12 5.67 17.75
CA LEU A 141 -11.72 6.46 16.60
C LEU A 141 -12.47 6.10 15.31
N SER A 142 -13.36 5.10 15.30
CA SER A 142 -13.95 4.58 14.05
C SER A 142 -14.66 5.64 13.19
N ASN A 143 -15.16 6.71 13.81
CA ASN A 143 -15.81 7.85 13.14
C ASN A 143 -14.89 9.08 12.95
N SER A 144 -13.63 9.00 13.40
CA SER A 144 -12.65 10.08 13.25
C SER A 144 -12.02 10.06 11.85
N VAL A 145 -11.68 11.25 11.35
CA VAL A 145 -10.89 11.40 10.12
C VAL A 145 -9.52 10.73 10.22
N HIS A 146 -9.03 10.45 11.44
CA HIS A 146 -7.76 9.81 11.71
C HIS A 146 -7.84 8.28 11.88
N TRP A 147 -9.03 7.68 11.72
CA TRP A 147 -9.23 6.24 11.90
C TRP A 147 -8.24 5.42 11.08
N LYS A 148 -8.12 5.72 9.79
CA LYS A 148 -7.28 4.98 8.84
C LYS A 148 -5.80 5.05 9.21
N ASP A 149 -5.32 6.22 9.59
CA ASP A 149 -3.92 6.43 9.98
C ASP A 149 -3.60 5.73 11.31
N ALA A 150 -4.50 5.83 12.30
CA ALA A 150 -4.37 5.13 13.57
C ALA A 150 -4.39 3.61 13.39
N PHE A 151 -5.32 3.12 12.56
CA PHE A 151 -5.43 1.71 12.20
C PHE A 151 -4.14 1.20 11.54
N ALA A 152 -3.62 1.92 10.55
CA ALA A 152 -2.39 1.53 9.86
C ALA A 152 -1.19 1.45 10.82
N GLY A 153 -1.08 2.40 11.76
CA GLY A 153 -0.06 2.36 12.82
C GLY A 153 -0.18 1.12 13.70
N ALA A 154 -1.39 0.76 14.13
CA ALA A 154 -1.62 -0.43 14.93
C ALA A 154 -1.40 -1.74 14.17
N ALA A 155 -1.88 -1.81 12.93
CA ALA A 155 -1.67 -2.97 12.05
C ALA A 155 -0.17 -3.21 11.85
N SER A 156 0.59 -2.17 11.49
CA SER A 156 2.04 -2.26 11.33
C SER A 156 2.75 -2.72 12.61
N ALA A 157 2.36 -2.21 13.78
CA ALA A 157 2.95 -2.59 15.06
C ALA A 157 2.64 -4.04 15.49
N LEU A 158 1.45 -4.56 15.20
CA LEU A 158 1.11 -5.97 15.44
C LEU A 158 1.90 -6.89 14.51
N LEU A 159 1.91 -6.54 13.23
CA LEU A 159 2.44 -7.37 12.16
C LEU A 159 3.99 -7.42 12.16
N SER A 160 4.66 -6.30 12.44
CA SER A 160 6.12 -6.24 12.64
C SER A 160 6.61 -7.03 13.86
N ARG A 161 5.73 -7.37 14.80
CA ARG A 161 6.01 -8.24 15.96
C ARG A 161 5.49 -9.67 15.77
N GLU A 162 5.15 -10.03 14.55
CA GLU A 162 4.65 -11.36 14.18
C GLU A 162 3.34 -11.78 14.89
N ARG A 163 2.57 -10.83 15.45
CA ARG A 163 1.29 -11.08 16.13
C ARG A 163 0.11 -11.22 15.15
N VAL A 164 0.29 -12.02 14.10
CA VAL A 164 -0.69 -12.16 12.99
C VAL A 164 -2.05 -12.66 13.49
N SER A 165 -2.07 -13.64 14.41
CA SER A 165 -3.34 -14.16 14.94
C SER A 165 -4.13 -13.12 15.73
N GLU A 166 -3.42 -12.20 16.41
CA GLU A 166 -4.06 -11.12 17.16
C GLU A 166 -4.56 -10.01 16.25
N TYR A 167 -3.84 -9.75 15.15
CA TYR A 167 -4.30 -8.90 14.08
C TYR A 167 -5.59 -9.44 13.46
N SER A 168 -5.63 -10.72 13.06
CA SER A 168 -6.84 -11.34 12.50
C SER A 168 -8.00 -11.30 13.50
N ALA A 169 -7.78 -11.64 14.77
CA ALA A 169 -8.82 -11.55 15.80
C ALA A 169 -9.35 -10.11 15.97
N TRP A 170 -8.46 -9.12 15.96
CA TRP A 170 -8.85 -7.71 16.03
C TRP A 170 -9.70 -7.28 14.84
N LEU A 171 -9.38 -7.72 13.63
CA LEU A 171 -10.20 -7.44 12.45
C LEU A 171 -11.61 -8.04 12.58
N HIS A 172 -11.74 -9.24 13.14
CA HIS A 172 -13.06 -9.84 13.41
C HIS A 172 -13.84 -9.02 14.45
N ASP A 173 -13.18 -8.56 15.52
CA ASP A 173 -13.81 -7.72 16.55
C ASP A 173 -14.31 -6.37 16.00
N LEU A 174 -13.63 -5.82 14.99
CA LEU A 174 -14.00 -4.56 14.35
C LEU A 174 -15.21 -4.69 13.39
N GLY A 175 -15.46 -5.88 12.83
CA GLY A 175 -16.59 -6.14 11.93
C GLY A 175 -16.68 -5.16 10.75
N GLU A 176 -17.84 -4.52 10.57
CA GLU A 176 -18.09 -3.57 9.47
C GLU A 176 -17.26 -2.27 9.57
N SER A 177 -16.63 -1.99 10.73
CA SER A 177 -15.80 -0.80 10.91
C SER A 177 -14.37 -0.97 10.39
N VAL A 178 -14.02 -2.15 9.89
CA VAL A 178 -12.68 -2.43 9.36
C VAL A 178 -12.42 -1.59 8.10
N PRO A 179 -11.31 -0.83 8.06
CA PRO A 179 -10.85 -0.18 6.83
C PRO A 179 -10.22 -1.25 5.93
N ALA A 180 -11.06 -1.97 5.18
CA ALA A 180 -10.70 -3.22 4.49
C ALA A 180 -9.49 -3.09 3.55
N LYS A 181 -9.37 -1.96 2.84
CA LYS A 181 -8.24 -1.69 1.96
C LYS A 181 -6.93 -1.57 2.74
N GLU A 182 -6.92 -0.72 3.76
CA GLU A 182 -5.75 -0.49 4.62
C GLU A 182 -5.37 -1.76 5.40
N ALA A 183 -6.37 -2.56 5.80
CA ALA A 183 -6.17 -3.85 6.45
C ALA A 183 -5.51 -4.89 5.53
N GLY A 184 -5.94 -4.94 4.27
CA GLY A 184 -5.34 -5.80 3.26
C GLY A 184 -3.91 -5.37 2.92
N GLU A 185 -3.68 -4.07 2.73
CA GLU A 185 -2.35 -3.51 2.44
C GLU A 185 -1.35 -3.80 3.56
N ALA A 186 -1.72 -3.59 4.82
CA ALA A 186 -0.86 -3.86 5.96
C ALA A 186 -0.51 -5.36 6.06
N PHE A 187 -1.49 -6.24 5.84
CA PHE A 187 -1.25 -7.68 5.81
C PHE A 187 -0.31 -8.08 4.67
N ALA A 188 -0.48 -7.49 3.48
CA ALA A 188 0.35 -7.77 2.31
C ALA A 188 1.79 -7.24 2.44
N SER A 189 2.03 -6.11 3.11
CA SER A 189 3.37 -5.52 3.26
C SER A 189 4.39 -6.40 3.99
N LEU A 190 3.95 -7.50 4.59
CA LEU A 190 4.76 -8.48 5.31
C LEU A 190 5.54 -9.45 4.41
N HIS A 191 5.75 -9.09 3.14
CA HIS A 191 6.01 -10.02 2.06
C HIS A 191 7.38 -10.70 2.07
N ASP A 192 8.38 -10.13 2.72
CA ASP A 192 9.75 -10.58 2.51
C ASP A 192 10.19 -11.76 3.40
N ASP A 193 9.38 -12.20 4.38
CA ASP A 193 9.92 -13.07 5.44
C ASP A 193 9.28 -14.45 5.66
N TYR A 194 8.14 -14.84 5.06
CA TYR A 194 7.51 -16.12 5.49
C TYR A 194 6.60 -16.81 4.46
N PRO A 195 6.98 -18.01 3.94
CA PRO A 195 6.11 -18.86 3.14
C PRO A 195 4.82 -19.32 3.85
N GLY A 196 4.78 -19.32 5.19
CA GLY A 196 3.62 -19.76 5.98
C GLY A 196 2.52 -18.72 6.19
N ARG A 197 2.62 -17.52 5.62
CA ARG A 197 1.62 -16.44 5.82
C ARG A 197 0.46 -16.49 4.83
N THR A 198 0.65 -17.06 3.65
CA THR A 198 -0.44 -17.27 2.68
C THR A 198 -1.56 -18.14 3.26
N GLU A 199 -1.20 -19.11 4.10
CA GLU A 199 -2.16 -19.97 4.81
C GLU A 199 -2.99 -19.19 5.85
N LYS A 200 -2.48 -18.06 6.38
CA LYS A 200 -3.15 -17.22 7.37
C LYS A 200 -4.12 -16.20 6.78
N ILE A 201 -4.17 -16.05 5.46
CA ILE A 201 -5.18 -15.22 4.78
C ILE A 201 -6.58 -15.77 5.07
N ALA A 202 -6.71 -17.09 5.20
CA ALA A 202 -7.94 -17.77 5.60
C ALA A 202 -8.52 -17.21 6.91
N ASP A 203 -7.66 -16.76 7.82
CA ASP A 203 -8.08 -16.26 9.13
C ASP A 203 -8.59 -14.81 9.08
N LEU A 204 -8.41 -14.10 7.96
CA LEU A 204 -8.90 -12.73 7.78
C LEU A 204 -10.42 -12.71 7.56
N PRO A 205 -11.14 -11.65 7.96
CA PRO A 205 -12.53 -11.44 7.57
C PRO A 205 -12.69 -11.35 6.05
N ASP A 206 -13.83 -11.80 5.52
CA ASP A 206 -14.11 -11.84 4.07
C ASP A 206 -13.85 -10.51 3.36
N ALA A 207 -14.26 -9.40 3.98
CA ALA A 207 -14.06 -8.06 3.44
C ALA A 207 -12.58 -7.68 3.26
N VAL A 208 -11.66 -8.31 4.01
CA VAL A 208 -10.21 -8.00 4.00
C VAL A 208 -9.43 -8.98 3.12
N ARG A 209 -9.92 -10.22 2.95
CA ARG A 209 -9.25 -11.27 2.16
C ARG A 209 -8.91 -10.82 0.75
N LEU A 210 -9.89 -10.22 0.05
CA LEU A 210 -9.71 -9.77 -1.33
C LEU A 210 -8.68 -8.62 -1.43
N PRO A 211 -8.80 -7.50 -0.67
CA PRO A 211 -7.76 -6.48 -0.64
C PRO A 211 -6.38 -7.02 -0.29
N ALA A 212 -6.27 -7.93 0.68
CA ALA A 212 -4.99 -8.55 1.04
C ALA A 212 -4.40 -9.31 -0.16
N ALA A 213 -5.19 -10.16 -0.82
CA ALA A 213 -4.77 -10.88 -2.02
C ALA A 213 -4.30 -9.94 -3.15
N GLN A 214 -5.03 -8.85 -3.40
CA GLN A 214 -4.67 -7.87 -4.43
C GLN A 214 -3.33 -7.20 -4.15
N PHE A 215 -3.14 -6.70 -2.92
CA PHE A 215 -1.86 -6.09 -2.53
C PHE A 215 -0.73 -7.11 -2.49
N MET A 216 -1.03 -8.36 -2.18
CA MET A 216 -0.02 -9.39 -2.20
C MET A 216 0.50 -9.66 -3.61
N VAL A 217 -0.40 -9.83 -4.57
CA VAL A 217 -0.04 -9.97 -5.99
C VAL A 217 0.74 -8.74 -6.48
N ALA A 218 0.33 -7.54 -6.08
CA ALA A 218 1.03 -6.31 -6.43
C ALA A 218 2.47 -6.26 -5.85
N GLY A 219 2.66 -6.64 -4.59
CA GLY A 219 3.98 -6.65 -3.95
C GLY A 219 4.92 -7.73 -4.49
N LEU A 220 4.39 -8.90 -4.85
CA LEU A 220 5.16 -9.98 -5.47
C LEU A 220 5.75 -9.57 -6.83
N ARG A 221 5.09 -8.65 -7.56
CA ARG A 221 5.60 -8.07 -8.82
C ARG A 221 6.90 -7.30 -8.64
N GLU A 222 7.12 -6.73 -7.46
CA GLU A 222 8.24 -5.81 -7.23
C GLU A 222 9.46 -6.52 -6.63
N ASN A 223 9.28 -7.55 -5.79
CA ASN A 223 10.36 -8.06 -4.93
C ASN A 223 10.48 -9.60 -4.80
N ALA A 224 9.54 -10.40 -5.33
CA ALA A 224 9.50 -11.84 -5.03
C ALA A 224 10.12 -12.71 -6.13
N SER A 225 10.59 -13.90 -5.74
CA SER A 225 10.97 -14.92 -6.71
C SER A 225 9.74 -15.54 -7.37
N ASP A 226 9.87 -15.95 -8.63
CA ASP A 226 8.79 -16.57 -9.41
C ASP A 226 8.13 -17.77 -8.69
N SER A 227 8.89 -18.49 -7.85
CA SER A 227 8.38 -19.64 -7.07
C SER A 227 7.47 -19.22 -5.92
N GLU A 228 7.65 -18.03 -5.36
CA GLU A 228 6.83 -17.50 -4.27
C GLU A 228 5.53 -16.94 -4.82
N MET A 229 5.60 -16.27 -5.98
CA MET A 229 4.41 -15.80 -6.70
C MET A 229 3.46 -16.96 -7.02
N MET A 230 3.99 -18.08 -7.53
CA MET A 230 3.18 -19.26 -7.84
C MET A 230 2.52 -19.88 -6.60
N LYS A 231 3.23 -19.98 -5.47
CA LYS A 231 2.64 -20.47 -4.22
C LYS A 231 1.51 -19.58 -3.73
N VAL A 232 1.66 -18.25 -3.88
CA VAL A 232 0.60 -17.32 -3.51
C VAL A 232 -0.62 -17.50 -4.40
N LEU A 233 -0.44 -17.51 -5.72
CA LEU A 233 -1.55 -17.70 -6.67
C LEU A 233 -2.25 -19.06 -6.51
N GLU A 234 -1.48 -20.14 -6.32
CA GLU A 234 -2.03 -21.48 -6.06
C GLU A 234 -2.85 -21.51 -4.76
N THR A 235 -2.38 -20.84 -3.70
CA THR A 235 -3.10 -20.77 -2.42
C THR A 235 -4.37 -19.92 -2.55
N LEU A 236 -4.29 -18.75 -3.18
CA LEU A 236 -5.45 -17.90 -3.45
C LEU A 236 -6.52 -18.64 -4.27
N ASN A 237 -6.09 -19.47 -5.24
CA ASN A 237 -6.97 -20.27 -6.08
C ASN A 237 -7.56 -21.50 -5.36
N ARG A 238 -6.75 -22.26 -4.61
CA ARG A 238 -7.20 -23.45 -3.88
C ARG A 238 -8.32 -23.14 -2.89
N GLU A 239 -8.27 -21.94 -2.33
CA GLU A 239 -9.15 -21.54 -1.24
C GLU A 239 -10.32 -20.67 -1.72
N ASP A 240 -10.48 -20.49 -3.04
CA ASP A 240 -11.53 -19.68 -3.69
C ASP A 240 -11.59 -18.23 -3.19
N TRP A 241 -10.44 -17.68 -2.78
CA TRP A 241 -10.35 -16.34 -2.17
C TRP A 241 -10.49 -15.19 -3.18
N TRP A 242 -10.66 -15.53 -4.45
CA TRP A 242 -11.05 -14.59 -5.49
C TRP A 242 -12.50 -14.14 -5.33
N GLY A 243 -13.31 -14.86 -4.52
CA GLY A 243 -14.71 -14.51 -4.27
C GLY A 243 -15.53 -14.49 -5.55
N TRP A 244 -15.16 -15.33 -6.52
CA TRP A 244 -15.77 -15.31 -7.85
C TRP A 244 -17.21 -15.82 -7.77
N LYS A 245 -18.16 -14.91 -7.96
CA LYS A 245 -19.46 -15.25 -8.51
C LYS A 245 -19.47 -14.77 -9.94
N GLU A 246 -19.59 -15.70 -10.87
CA GLU A 246 -19.76 -15.41 -12.30
C GLU A 246 -20.81 -14.29 -12.48
N GLY A 247 -20.41 -13.14 -13.03
CA GLY A 247 -21.29 -11.99 -13.30
C GLY A 247 -21.20 -10.77 -12.37
N ASP A 248 -20.25 -10.69 -11.43
CA ASP A 248 -20.11 -9.52 -10.54
C ASP A 248 -19.29 -8.37 -11.16
N SER A 249 -19.99 -7.47 -11.88
CA SER A 249 -19.42 -6.33 -12.62
C SER A 249 -18.71 -5.28 -11.76
N GLU A 250 -19.03 -5.20 -10.46
CA GLU A 250 -18.35 -4.25 -9.57
C GLU A 250 -16.91 -4.68 -9.27
N TRP A 251 -16.66 -5.99 -9.32
CA TRP A 251 -15.35 -6.59 -9.12
C TRP A 251 -14.44 -6.43 -10.34
N GLU A 252 -14.96 -6.63 -11.56
CA GLU A 252 -14.24 -6.29 -12.81
C GLU A 252 -13.81 -4.83 -12.81
N ALA A 253 -14.71 -3.92 -12.42
CA ALA A 253 -14.44 -2.49 -12.30
C ALA A 253 -13.48 -2.14 -11.15
N ALA A 254 -13.40 -2.96 -10.09
CA ALA A 254 -12.48 -2.75 -8.97
C ALA A 254 -11.07 -3.26 -9.31
N LEU A 255 -10.97 -4.38 -10.02
CA LEU A 255 -9.72 -4.90 -10.58
C LEU A 255 -9.17 -3.95 -11.66
N GLU A 256 -10.04 -3.41 -12.53
CA GLU A 256 -9.76 -2.33 -13.47
C GLU A 256 -9.29 -1.03 -12.79
N ARG A 257 -9.84 -0.68 -11.62
CA ARG A 257 -9.42 0.51 -10.87
C ARG A 257 -8.14 0.30 -10.08
N ALA A 258 -7.93 -0.89 -9.51
CA ALA A 258 -6.76 -1.23 -8.71
C ALA A 258 -5.51 -1.43 -9.59
N ILE A 259 -5.69 -1.92 -10.82
CA ILE A 259 -4.61 -2.20 -11.76
C ILE A 259 -4.46 -1.08 -12.81
N GLY A 260 -5.28 -0.04 -12.72
CA GLY A 260 -5.35 1.06 -13.68
C GLY A 260 -6.24 0.68 -14.87
N THR A 261 -6.91 1.69 -15.45
CA THR A 261 -7.96 1.63 -16.51
C THR A 261 -7.64 0.85 -17.78
N ASP A 262 -6.52 0.14 -17.81
CA ASP A 262 -6.09 -0.77 -18.85
C ASP A 262 -6.22 -2.23 -18.41
N PHE A 263 -7.29 -2.72 -17.77
CA PHE A 263 -7.38 -4.18 -17.57
C PHE A 263 -7.46 -4.94 -18.91
N LEU A 264 -7.99 -4.29 -19.96
CA LEU A 264 -7.99 -4.78 -21.34
C LEU A 264 -6.72 -4.36 -22.13
N GLY A 265 -6.11 -3.21 -21.81
CA GLY A 265 -4.80 -2.78 -22.32
C GLY A 265 -3.58 -3.46 -21.64
N MET A 266 -3.79 -4.10 -20.50
CA MET A 266 -2.87 -4.91 -19.69
C MET A 266 -3.19 -6.39 -19.74
N ARG A 267 -4.15 -6.84 -20.56
CA ARG A 267 -4.16 -8.23 -21.04
C ARG A 267 -2.81 -8.66 -21.63
N PRO A 268 -1.96 -7.76 -22.18
CA PRO A 268 -0.56 -7.98 -22.50
C PRO A 268 0.43 -7.37 -21.49
N ILE A 269 0.08 -7.09 -20.23
CA ILE A 269 1.02 -6.61 -19.17
C ILE A 269 0.85 -7.40 -17.88
N ILE A 270 -0.37 -7.70 -17.41
CA ILE A 270 -0.56 -8.85 -16.49
C ILE A 270 -0.29 -10.12 -17.29
N GLY A 271 -0.80 -10.18 -18.53
CA GLY A 271 -0.41 -11.23 -19.45
C GLY A 271 1.08 -11.23 -19.71
N ARG A 272 1.77 -10.11 -19.97
CA ARG A 272 3.21 -10.13 -20.31
C ARG A 272 4.15 -10.17 -19.12
N ASP A 273 3.82 -9.65 -17.94
CA ASP A 273 4.66 -9.79 -16.74
C ASP A 273 4.41 -11.14 -16.08
N LEU A 274 3.15 -11.61 -15.96
CA LEU A 274 2.89 -13.00 -15.54
C LEU A 274 3.43 -13.99 -16.59
N VAL A 275 3.33 -13.68 -17.90
CA VAL A 275 3.99 -14.47 -18.94
C VAL A 275 5.50 -14.30 -18.92
N LEU A 276 6.11 -13.16 -18.64
CA LEU A 276 7.58 -13.00 -18.57
C LEU A 276 8.14 -13.74 -17.36
N THR A 277 7.48 -13.64 -16.21
CA THR A 277 7.82 -14.36 -14.98
C THR A 277 7.58 -15.86 -15.14
N VAL A 278 6.51 -16.28 -15.83
CA VAL A 278 6.28 -17.69 -16.17
C VAL A 278 7.13 -18.13 -17.37
N GLU A 279 7.57 -17.26 -18.29
CA GLU A 279 8.53 -17.52 -19.38
C GLU A 279 9.90 -17.83 -18.79
N MET A 280 10.33 -17.14 -17.73
CA MET A 280 11.58 -17.41 -17.02
C MET A 280 11.55 -18.77 -16.28
N GLN A 281 10.39 -19.19 -15.78
CA GLN A 281 10.21 -20.51 -15.14
C GLN A 281 9.95 -21.65 -16.13
N VAL A 282 9.11 -21.41 -17.13
CA VAL A 282 8.90 -22.26 -18.30
C VAL A 282 10.28 -22.48 -18.86
N ALA A 283 11.10 -21.48 -19.19
CA ALA A 283 12.48 -21.57 -19.73
C ALA A 283 13.58 -22.11 -18.78
N GLY A 284 13.24 -22.70 -17.63
CA GLY A 284 14.19 -22.90 -16.53
C GLY A 284 15.48 -23.70 -16.82
N ASP A 285 16.52 -23.00 -17.24
CA ASP A 285 17.95 -23.21 -16.95
C ASP A 285 18.73 -21.98 -17.52
N PRO A 286 19.95 -21.65 -17.06
CA PRO A 286 20.81 -20.65 -17.73
C PRO A 286 21.10 -20.98 -19.20
N ASP A 287 20.80 -22.20 -19.64
CA ASP A 287 20.96 -22.72 -20.99
C ASP A 287 19.70 -22.54 -21.88
N GLY A 288 18.62 -21.92 -21.37
CA GLY A 288 17.49 -21.42 -22.16
C GLY A 288 16.50 -22.48 -22.67
N GLN A 289 16.35 -23.61 -21.98
CA GLN A 289 15.41 -24.68 -22.33
C GLN A 289 14.24 -24.74 -21.36
N PRO A 290 12.99 -24.77 -21.83
CA PRO A 290 11.88 -24.80 -20.92
C PRO A 290 11.66 -26.11 -20.13
N LYS A 291 11.61 -26.02 -18.79
CA LYS A 291 11.20 -27.04 -17.80
C LYS A 291 9.80 -27.60 -18.03
N MET A 292 8.89 -26.82 -18.59
CA MET A 292 7.55 -27.29 -18.97
C MET A 292 6.94 -26.39 -20.03
N SER A 293 6.16 -26.93 -20.95
CA SER A 293 5.46 -26.15 -21.98
C SER A 293 4.29 -25.35 -21.40
N TRP A 294 3.89 -24.28 -22.09
CA TRP A 294 2.69 -23.50 -21.75
C TRP A 294 1.40 -24.33 -21.76
N ALA A 295 1.33 -25.36 -22.61
CA ALA A 295 0.26 -26.34 -22.60
C ALA A 295 0.24 -27.15 -21.29
N GLU A 296 1.40 -27.65 -20.83
CA GLU A 296 1.53 -28.35 -19.54
C GLU A 296 1.23 -27.43 -18.34
N TRP A 297 1.54 -26.13 -18.46
CA TRP A 297 1.21 -25.15 -17.44
C TRP A 297 -0.31 -24.92 -17.35
N ALA A 298 -1.00 -24.79 -18.48
CA ALA A 298 -2.45 -24.58 -18.50
C ALA A 298 -3.20 -25.78 -17.89
N LEU A 299 -2.68 -27.00 -18.06
CA LEU A 299 -3.23 -28.22 -17.46
C LEU A 299 -3.17 -28.27 -15.93
N ARG A 300 -2.38 -27.41 -15.27
CA ARG A 300 -2.30 -27.37 -13.81
C ARG A 300 -3.48 -26.67 -13.14
N PHE A 301 -4.26 -25.92 -13.91
CA PHE A 301 -5.39 -25.14 -13.38
C PHE A 301 -6.72 -25.77 -13.78
N PRO A 302 -7.72 -25.78 -12.87
CA PRO A 302 -9.07 -26.26 -13.19
C PRO A 302 -9.71 -25.39 -14.28
N ASP A 303 -10.73 -25.92 -14.94
CA ASP A 303 -11.48 -25.29 -16.03
C ASP A 303 -12.60 -24.34 -15.56
N GLU A 304 -12.66 -24.06 -14.26
CA GLU A 304 -13.65 -23.21 -13.60
C GLU A 304 -13.01 -22.08 -12.77
N GLY A 305 -13.78 -21.03 -12.51
CA GLY A 305 -13.38 -19.89 -11.67
C GLY A 305 -12.10 -19.18 -12.08
N ALA A 306 -11.29 -18.79 -11.11
CA ALA A 306 -10.01 -18.13 -11.35
C ALA A 306 -8.97 -19.06 -12.02
N GLY A 307 -9.10 -20.38 -11.81
CA GLY A 307 -8.29 -21.40 -12.49
C GLY A 307 -8.47 -21.33 -14.01
N ARG A 308 -9.70 -21.07 -14.48
CA ARG A 308 -9.99 -20.88 -15.89
C ARG A 308 -9.25 -19.68 -16.49
N LEU A 309 -9.19 -18.56 -15.79
CA LEU A 309 -8.48 -17.37 -16.26
C LEU A 309 -6.98 -17.63 -16.41
N LEU A 310 -6.39 -18.34 -15.44
CA LEU A 310 -5.00 -18.78 -15.54
C LEU A 310 -4.84 -19.73 -16.72
N ARG A 311 -5.64 -20.80 -16.81
CA ARG A 311 -5.65 -21.75 -17.94
C ARG A 311 -5.72 -21.06 -19.30
N ASP A 312 -6.62 -20.08 -19.45
CA ASP A 312 -6.79 -19.28 -20.67
C ASP A 312 -5.54 -18.47 -21.01
N LEU A 313 -4.87 -17.86 -20.02
CA LEU A 313 -3.61 -17.15 -20.23
C LEU A 313 -2.49 -18.07 -20.74
N GLY A 314 -2.37 -19.27 -20.15
CA GLY A 314 -1.40 -20.27 -20.57
C GLY A 314 -1.66 -20.78 -21.97
N ALA A 315 -2.91 -21.10 -22.28
CA ALA A 315 -3.32 -21.51 -23.61
C ALA A 315 -3.09 -20.40 -24.64
N ARG A 316 -3.43 -19.15 -24.32
CA ARG A 316 -3.17 -17.99 -25.20
C ARG A 316 -1.70 -17.82 -25.50
N ARG A 317 -0.83 -17.94 -24.48
CA ARG A 317 0.61 -17.81 -24.68
C ARG A 317 1.16 -18.97 -25.50
N TRP A 318 0.73 -20.18 -25.20
CA TRP A 318 1.09 -21.35 -25.98
C TRP A 318 0.75 -21.16 -27.45
N VAL A 319 -0.49 -20.74 -27.74
CA VAL A 319 -0.98 -20.45 -29.09
C VAL A 319 -0.15 -19.36 -29.78
N PHE A 320 0.21 -18.30 -29.07
CA PHE A 320 1.12 -17.28 -29.59
C PHE A 320 2.47 -17.87 -30.02
N ASP A 321 3.06 -18.74 -29.20
CA ASP A 321 4.35 -19.40 -29.50
C ASP A 321 4.24 -20.42 -30.65
N LEU A 322 3.04 -20.99 -30.91
CA LEU A 322 2.81 -21.88 -32.04
C LEU A 322 2.89 -21.15 -33.39
N GLY A 323 2.53 -19.86 -33.43
CA GLY A 323 2.41 -19.08 -34.67
C GLY A 323 1.54 -19.82 -35.69
N ASN A 324 2.05 -20.02 -36.91
CA ASN A 324 1.31 -20.69 -38.00
C ASN A 324 1.18 -22.21 -37.84
N ASN A 325 1.77 -22.83 -36.80
CA ASN A 325 1.76 -24.28 -36.62
C ASN A 325 0.53 -24.79 -35.82
N TRP A 326 -0.38 -23.89 -35.45
CA TRP A 326 -1.52 -24.22 -34.58
C TRP A 326 -2.39 -25.36 -35.12
N GLU A 327 -2.57 -25.48 -36.44
CA GLU A 327 -3.40 -26.52 -37.05
C GLU A 327 -2.88 -27.94 -36.79
N SER A 328 -1.57 -28.11 -36.69
CA SER A 328 -0.95 -29.41 -36.42
C SER A 328 -0.71 -29.66 -34.93
N GLU A 329 -0.64 -28.61 -34.11
CA GLU A 329 -0.27 -28.73 -32.70
C GLU A 329 -1.47 -28.75 -31.74
N ILE A 330 -2.51 -27.92 -31.95
CA ILE A 330 -3.71 -27.93 -31.08
C ILE A 330 -4.37 -29.32 -31.00
N PRO A 331 -4.56 -30.08 -32.10
CA PRO A 331 -5.17 -31.41 -32.02
C PRO A 331 -4.39 -32.42 -31.17
N LYS A 332 -3.10 -32.19 -30.93
CA LYS A 332 -2.23 -33.09 -30.15
C LYS A 332 -2.38 -32.90 -28.64
N LEU A 333 -3.05 -31.84 -28.19
CA LEU A 333 -3.28 -31.62 -26.76
C LEU A 333 -4.11 -32.75 -26.17
N PRO A 334 -3.75 -33.24 -24.97
CA PRO A 334 -4.37 -34.42 -24.38
C PRO A 334 -5.80 -34.17 -23.88
N ASP A 335 -6.18 -32.91 -23.66
CA ASP A 335 -7.41 -32.51 -22.99
C ASP A 335 -8.33 -31.70 -23.92
N ALA A 336 -9.63 -32.04 -23.92
CA ALA A 336 -10.62 -31.41 -24.80
C ALA A 336 -10.89 -29.96 -24.40
N ALA A 337 -11.03 -29.66 -23.10
CA ALA A 337 -11.24 -28.30 -22.63
C ALA A 337 -10.04 -27.39 -22.99
N LEU A 338 -8.81 -27.91 -22.93
CA LEU A 338 -7.61 -27.18 -23.34
C LEU A 338 -7.54 -26.98 -24.86
N ARG A 339 -7.93 -27.99 -25.66
CA ARG A 339 -8.06 -27.82 -27.12
C ARG A 339 -9.04 -26.72 -27.46
N ASP A 340 -10.20 -26.75 -26.81
CA ASP A 340 -11.26 -25.77 -26.98
C ASP A 340 -10.78 -24.36 -26.61
N THR A 341 -10.16 -24.19 -25.44
CA THR A 341 -9.54 -22.91 -25.04
C THR A 341 -8.48 -22.45 -26.05
N ALA A 342 -7.61 -23.35 -26.52
CA ALA A 342 -6.58 -23.00 -27.49
C ALA A 342 -7.17 -22.57 -28.85
N TYR A 343 -8.24 -23.23 -29.32
CA TYR A 343 -8.96 -22.80 -30.52
C TYR A 343 -9.64 -21.44 -30.31
N ALA A 344 -10.26 -21.20 -29.15
CA ALA A 344 -10.85 -19.89 -28.85
C ALA A 344 -9.81 -18.76 -28.86
N GLU A 345 -8.64 -18.98 -28.26
CA GLU A 345 -7.55 -17.99 -28.24
C GLU A 345 -6.87 -17.81 -29.62
N GLN A 346 -6.76 -18.88 -30.42
CA GLN A 346 -6.30 -18.79 -31.81
C GLN A 346 -7.27 -17.99 -32.68
N ALA A 347 -8.58 -18.17 -32.49
CA ALA A 347 -9.60 -17.40 -33.20
C ALA A 347 -9.52 -15.90 -32.86
N LEU A 348 -9.29 -15.56 -31.59
CA LEU A 348 -9.00 -14.19 -31.16
C LEU A 348 -7.72 -13.64 -31.80
N PHE A 349 -6.62 -14.38 -31.79
CA PHE A 349 -5.37 -13.94 -32.41
C PHE A 349 -5.50 -13.70 -33.92
N THR A 350 -6.25 -14.57 -34.61
CA THR A 350 -6.57 -14.44 -36.04
C THR A 350 -7.41 -13.19 -36.32
N MET A 351 -8.38 -12.87 -35.45
CA MET A 351 -9.12 -11.60 -35.53
C MET A 351 -8.18 -10.39 -35.35
N ASP A 352 -7.25 -10.45 -34.37
CA ASP A 352 -6.28 -9.39 -34.11
C ASP A 352 -5.35 -9.10 -35.29
N GLY A 353 -5.04 -10.13 -36.10
CA GLY A 353 -4.25 -10.01 -37.33
C GLY A 353 -4.97 -9.35 -38.51
N GLY A 354 -6.25 -8.99 -38.37
CA GLY A 354 -7.07 -8.38 -39.42
C GLY A 354 -7.66 -9.36 -40.43
N GLU A 355 -7.74 -10.66 -40.10
CA GLU A 355 -8.32 -11.67 -40.99
C GLU A 355 -9.86 -11.65 -40.97
N ASN A 356 -10.47 -12.06 -42.09
CA ASN A 356 -11.91 -12.05 -42.36
C ASN A 356 -12.73 -12.91 -41.36
N GLU A 357 -14.01 -12.58 -41.18
CA GLU A 357 -14.98 -13.29 -40.30
C GLU A 357 -15.03 -14.81 -40.54
N ASP A 358 -14.84 -15.21 -41.80
CA ASP A 358 -14.78 -16.61 -42.20
C ASP A 358 -13.59 -17.38 -41.58
N ALA A 359 -12.46 -16.70 -41.33
CA ALA A 359 -11.22 -17.33 -40.85
C ALA A 359 -11.30 -17.69 -39.37
N TRP A 360 -11.66 -16.74 -38.51
CA TRP A 360 -11.84 -17.02 -37.08
C TRP A 360 -13.10 -17.86 -36.83
N GLY A 361 -14.14 -17.73 -37.67
CA GLY A 361 -15.32 -18.60 -37.64
C GLY A 361 -14.96 -20.08 -37.85
N ALA A 362 -14.13 -20.38 -38.85
CA ALA A 362 -13.66 -21.74 -39.12
C ALA A 362 -12.77 -22.32 -38.00
N ILE A 363 -12.10 -21.47 -37.22
CA ILE A 363 -11.33 -21.90 -36.04
C ILE A 363 -12.27 -22.26 -34.89
N LEU A 364 -13.29 -21.42 -34.62
CA LEU A 364 -14.28 -21.70 -33.58
C LEU A 364 -15.08 -22.97 -33.85
N ASP A 365 -15.35 -23.29 -35.11
CA ASP A 365 -16.04 -24.54 -35.48
C ASP A 365 -15.25 -25.81 -35.09
N LYS A 366 -13.95 -25.68 -34.77
CA LYS A 366 -13.11 -26.77 -34.25
C LYS A 366 -13.26 -27.00 -32.74
N ILE A 367 -13.92 -26.10 -32.01
CA ILE A 367 -14.25 -26.25 -30.58
C ILE A 367 -15.30 -27.35 -30.41
N GLU A 368 -15.07 -28.34 -29.55
CA GLU A 368 -15.98 -29.48 -29.33
C GLU A 368 -17.22 -29.10 -28.49
N ASP A 369 -17.04 -28.30 -27.43
CA ASP A 369 -18.12 -27.84 -26.56
C ASP A 369 -18.94 -26.71 -27.20
N GLU A 370 -20.22 -26.96 -27.47
CA GLU A 370 -21.12 -25.99 -28.10
C GLU A 370 -21.36 -24.74 -27.24
N SER A 371 -21.55 -24.91 -25.92
CA SER A 371 -21.79 -23.78 -25.00
C SER A 371 -20.54 -22.91 -24.90
N PHE A 372 -19.37 -23.52 -24.90
CA PHE A 372 -18.11 -22.81 -24.93
C PHE A 372 -17.87 -22.13 -26.27
N ARG A 373 -18.20 -22.78 -27.40
CA ARG A 373 -18.11 -22.21 -28.74
C ARG A 373 -18.97 -20.95 -28.88
N GLU A 374 -20.21 -21.01 -28.40
CA GLU A 374 -21.12 -19.85 -28.39
C GLU A 374 -20.57 -18.71 -27.52
N SER A 375 -20.03 -19.04 -26.34
CA SER A 375 -19.40 -18.06 -25.44
C SER A 375 -18.17 -17.41 -26.07
N ALA A 376 -17.30 -18.20 -26.72
CA ALA A 376 -16.12 -17.72 -27.44
C ALA A 376 -16.49 -16.82 -28.62
N ARG A 377 -17.53 -17.19 -29.38
CA ARG A 377 -18.08 -16.37 -30.47
C ARG A 377 -18.62 -15.04 -29.95
N ALA A 378 -19.36 -15.04 -28.84
CA ALA A 378 -19.87 -13.82 -28.22
C ALA A 378 -18.73 -12.91 -27.74
N ARG A 379 -17.65 -13.48 -27.16
CA ARG A 379 -16.44 -12.75 -26.76
C ARG A 379 -15.75 -12.08 -27.95
N ILE A 380 -15.52 -12.82 -29.05
CA ILE A 380 -14.89 -12.28 -30.27
C ILE A 380 -15.73 -11.17 -30.89
N GLU A 381 -17.05 -11.35 -30.98
CA GLU A 381 -17.95 -10.31 -31.50
C GLU A 381 -17.98 -9.06 -30.61
N GLY A 382 -17.85 -9.23 -29.30
CA GLY A 382 -17.71 -8.14 -28.34
C GLY A 382 -16.44 -7.32 -28.56
N GLU A 383 -15.29 -7.98 -28.75
CA GLU A 383 -14.00 -7.33 -29.05
C GLU A 383 -14.05 -6.62 -30.42
N ARG A 384 -14.60 -7.26 -31.45
CA ARG A 384 -14.79 -6.63 -32.78
C ARG A 384 -15.58 -5.32 -32.70
N LYS A 385 -16.68 -5.31 -31.97
CA LYS A 385 -17.51 -4.11 -31.76
C LYS A 385 -16.80 -3.01 -30.97
N ARG A 386 -15.86 -3.38 -30.09
CA ARG A 386 -15.05 -2.43 -29.34
C ARG A 386 -14.06 -1.74 -30.25
N TRP A 387 -13.33 -2.48 -31.08
CA TRP A 387 -12.36 -1.92 -32.03
C TRP A 387 -13.00 -1.03 -33.08
N ALA A 388 -14.18 -1.42 -33.59
CA ALA A 388 -14.94 -0.58 -34.53
C ALA A 388 -15.45 0.76 -33.92
N LYS A 389 -15.32 0.98 -32.61
CA LYS A 389 -15.63 2.25 -31.94
C LYS A 389 -14.40 3.10 -31.64
N GLU A 390 -13.20 2.52 -31.73
CA GLU A 390 -11.92 3.19 -31.45
C GLU A 390 -11.28 3.75 -32.72
N GLU A 391 -11.74 3.32 -33.91
CA GLU A 391 -11.57 3.99 -35.21
C GLU A 391 -12.62 5.07 -35.46
#